data_AF-A0A4Q5V9K7-F1
#
_entry.id   AF-A0A4Q5V9K7-F1
#
_cell.length_a   1.000
_cell.length_b   1.000
_cell.length_c   1.000
_cell.angle_alpha   90.00
_cell.angle_beta   90.00
_cell.angle_gamma   90.00
#
_symmetry.space_group_name_H-M   'P 1'
#
loop_
_entity.id
_entity.type
_entity.pdbx_description
1 polymer ?
#
loop_
_entity_poly.entity_id
_entity_poly.type
_entity_poly.pdbx_seq_one_letter_code
_entity_poly.pdbx_strand_id
1 'polypeptide(L)'
;MASFQNVQVTNEMIPTEIKKPIMLGTSENDFNVRLEEGGTMELDGGEWIIGSPAFGSNTSTFVALDSIILKNGARIITNGNLLTIIVNKFKSENGKILSFPQNAKADNGDNGVNLGESGSAGAPGDHGGKVTVICIQEFLGVLTIDLSGQNGGNGGNGVVGAEGARGDRGPDARDGYLYCERGGGKGAQGATGMPGGNGGDGGVGGAGGFLEVLTIGDQPLDQVQYSFISSGGAGGIGGNPGAGGAGGNGGPGGHGSKFCGGGKTGDQGPIGTTGAVGSQGLRGADGANLVKNLKLAAVIQLGVAKSGSFIS
;
A
#
# COMPACT_ATOMS: atom_id res chain seq x y z
N MET A 1 25.74 -11.29 25.06
CA MET A 1 24.75 -12.09 24.32
C MET A 1 23.38 -11.48 24.58
N ALA A 2 22.67 -11.08 23.53
CA ALA A 2 21.27 -10.65 23.60
C ALA A 2 20.40 -11.77 23.03
N SER A 3 19.47 -12.28 23.83
CA SER A 3 18.58 -13.39 23.43
C SER A 3 17.13 -12.97 23.64
N PHE A 4 16.31 -13.20 22.63
CA PHE A 4 14.91 -12.84 22.61
C PHE A 4 14.10 -14.07 22.21
N GLN A 5 13.30 -14.59 23.15
CA GLN A 5 12.55 -15.81 22.95
C GLN A 5 11.05 -15.52 22.89
N ASN A 6 10.42 -15.86 21.78
CA ASN A 6 8.98 -15.72 21.53
C ASN A 6 8.42 -14.32 21.82
N VAL A 7 9.22 -13.28 21.57
CA VAL A 7 8.84 -11.88 21.79
C VAL A 7 8.97 -11.07 20.51
N GLN A 8 8.19 -9.99 20.46
CA GLN A 8 8.36 -8.91 19.50
C GLN A 8 9.46 -7.97 20.00
N VAL A 9 10.47 -7.74 19.18
CA VAL A 9 11.64 -6.91 19.47
C VAL A 9 11.58 -5.67 18.60
N THR A 10 11.68 -4.49 19.20
CA THR A 10 11.79 -3.22 18.47
C THR A 10 13.25 -2.75 18.42
N ASN A 11 13.56 -1.76 17.60
CA ASN A 11 14.93 -1.26 17.45
C ASN A 11 15.50 -0.65 18.75
N GLU A 12 14.64 -0.16 19.63
CA GLU A 12 15.00 0.38 20.95
C GLU A 12 15.49 -0.72 21.91
N MET A 13 14.98 -1.94 21.75
CA MET A 13 15.36 -3.10 22.56
C MET A 13 16.71 -3.70 22.15
N ILE A 14 17.21 -3.36 20.96
CA ILE A 14 18.51 -3.81 20.49
C ILE A 14 19.62 -3.11 21.28
N PRO A 15 20.60 -3.85 21.85
CA PRO A 15 21.76 -3.28 22.53
C PRO A 15 22.48 -2.21 21.70
N THR A 16 23.01 -1.19 22.39
CA THR A 16 23.73 -0.08 21.75
C THR A 16 25.01 -0.52 21.05
N GLU A 17 25.67 -1.56 21.57
CA GLU A 17 26.90 -2.13 21.04
C GLU A 17 26.69 -2.77 19.66
N ILE A 18 25.49 -3.30 19.41
CA ILE A 18 25.10 -3.86 18.11
C ILE A 18 24.85 -2.74 17.09
N LYS A 19 24.30 -1.61 17.53
CA LYS A 19 23.95 -0.47 16.66
C LYS A 19 25.10 0.50 16.40
N LYS A 20 26.21 0.39 17.15
CA LYS A 20 27.36 1.30 17.02
C LYS A 20 27.93 1.23 15.59
N PRO A 21 28.20 2.36 14.92
CA PRO A 21 28.70 2.33 13.55
C PRO A 21 30.13 1.75 13.48
N ILE A 22 30.53 1.35 12.28
CA ILE A 22 31.92 1.02 11.95
C ILE A 22 32.56 2.28 11.34
N MET A 23 33.72 2.68 11.87
CA MET A 23 34.37 3.95 11.52
C MET A 23 35.12 3.87 10.18
N LEU A 24 35.32 5.05 9.55
CA LEU A 24 36.15 5.18 8.36
C LEU A 24 37.63 4.92 8.65
N GLY A 25 38.27 4.14 7.78
CA GLY A 25 39.71 3.85 7.85
C GLY A 25 40.12 2.79 8.88
N THR A 26 39.16 2.02 9.42
CA THR A 26 39.42 0.93 10.36
C THR A 26 40.29 -0.17 9.72
N SER A 27 41.30 -0.66 10.46
CA SER A 27 42.11 -1.80 10.01
C SER A 27 41.30 -3.11 10.00
N GLU A 28 41.76 -4.15 9.31
CA GLU A 28 41.09 -5.46 9.34
C GLU A 28 40.95 -6.01 10.77
N ASN A 29 41.97 -5.84 11.60
CA ASN A 29 41.95 -6.30 12.98
C ASN A 29 40.92 -5.52 13.82
N ASP A 30 40.92 -4.19 13.71
CA ASP A 30 39.97 -3.35 14.45
C ASP A 30 38.53 -3.56 13.97
N PHE A 31 38.34 -3.93 12.70
CA PHE A 31 37.03 -4.26 12.14
C PHE A 31 36.48 -5.56 12.75
N ASN A 32 37.31 -6.60 12.84
CA ASN A 32 36.91 -7.86 13.49
C ASN A 32 36.64 -7.64 14.99
N VAL A 33 37.52 -6.91 15.70
CA VAL A 33 37.30 -6.55 17.11
C VAL A 33 35.99 -5.79 17.28
N ARG A 34 35.68 -4.85 16.37
CA ARG A 34 34.41 -4.12 16.41
C ARG A 34 33.22 -5.07 16.28
N LEU A 35 33.26 -6.08 15.43
CA LEU A 35 32.17 -7.05 15.32
C LEU A 35 32.05 -7.90 16.58
N GLU A 36 33.18 -8.35 17.14
CA GLU A 36 33.24 -9.04 18.43
C GLU A 36 32.61 -8.22 19.56
N GLU A 37 32.85 -6.91 19.61
CA GLU A 37 32.20 -5.99 20.58
C GLU A 37 30.67 -5.99 20.47
N GLY A 38 30.10 -6.19 19.27
CA GLY A 38 28.65 -6.29 19.09
C GLY A 38 28.08 -7.61 19.61
N GLY A 39 28.92 -8.63 19.80
CA GLY A 39 28.55 -9.91 20.41
C GLY A 39 27.52 -10.71 19.61
N THR A 40 26.76 -11.55 20.30
CA THR A 40 25.75 -12.44 19.69
C THR A 40 24.34 -11.92 19.93
N MET A 41 23.53 -11.87 18.86
CA MET A 41 22.08 -11.67 18.90
C MET A 41 21.37 -12.97 18.50
N GLU A 42 20.48 -13.45 19.37
CA GLU A 42 19.65 -14.63 19.12
C GLU A 42 18.17 -14.25 19.15
N LEU A 43 17.47 -14.55 18.05
CA LEU A 43 16.02 -14.50 17.95
C LEU A 43 15.50 -15.93 17.88
N ASP A 44 14.63 -16.31 18.81
CA ASP A 44 14.05 -17.66 18.90
C ASP A 44 12.52 -17.58 18.81
N GLY A 45 11.96 -17.95 17.65
CA GLY A 45 10.52 -17.92 17.35
C GLY A 45 9.87 -16.53 17.29
N GLY A 46 10.57 -15.48 17.75
CA GLY A 46 10.10 -14.10 17.81
C GLY A 46 10.22 -13.32 16.50
N GLU A 47 9.86 -12.03 16.58
CA GLU A 47 9.93 -11.08 15.47
C GLU A 47 10.80 -9.89 15.88
N TRP A 48 11.76 -9.48 15.05
CA TRP A 48 12.39 -8.17 15.15
C TRP A 48 11.79 -7.23 14.10
N ILE A 49 11.12 -6.18 14.56
CA ILE A 49 10.40 -5.23 13.70
C ILE A 49 11.18 -3.93 13.61
N ILE A 50 11.40 -3.48 12.37
CA ILE A 50 12.12 -2.27 12.04
C ILE A 50 11.11 -1.23 11.55
N GLY A 51 10.92 -0.20 12.37
CA GLY A 51 10.04 0.92 12.05
C GLY A 51 8.61 0.49 11.73
N SER A 52 7.92 1.36 10.98
CA SER A 52 6.57 1.13 10.45
C SER A 52 6.58 1.34 8.94
N PRO A 53 5.59 0.78 8.21
CA PRO A 53 5.39 1.08 6.79
C PRO A 53 5.14 2.59 6.63
N ALA A 54 5.83 3.22 5.69
CA ALA A 54 5.72 4.65 5.43
C ALA A 54 6.03 4.96 3.95
N PHE A 55 4.98 5.23 3.18
CA PHE A 55 5.08 5.52 1.76
C PHE A 55 6.03 6.69 1.49
N GLY A 56 7.08 6.43 0.70
CA GLY A 56 8.06 7.42 0.30
C GLY A 56 9.04 7.88 1.40
N SER A 57 9.00 7.27 2.59
CA SER A 57 9.87 7.65 3.72
C SER A 57 10.44 6.41 4.39
N ASN A 58 11.57 5.92 3.88
CA ASN A 58 12.26 4.76 4.47
C ASN A 58 13.20 5.22 5.58
N THR A 59 13.12 4.56 6.73
CA THR A 59 14.15 4.65 7.77
C THR A 59 15.29 3.67 7.46
N SER A 60 16.46 3.92 8.06
CA SER A 60 17.63 3.06 7.92
C SER A 60 18.01 2.47 9.27
N THR A 61 18.20 1.15 9.31
CA THR A 61 18.69 0.42 10.48
C THR A 61 20.00 -0.27 10.14
N PHE A 62 20.97 -0.06 11.02
CA PHE A 62 22.30 -0.62 10.90
C PHE A 62 22.63 -1.46 12.14
N VAL A 63 23.13 -2.67 11.91
CA VAL A 63 23.66 -3.54 12.97
C VAL A 63 25.00 -4.14 12.56
N ALA A 64 25.93 -4.17 13.52
CA ALA A 64 27.26 -4.73 13.40
C ALA A 64 27.56 -5.58 14.64
N LEU A 65 27.73 -6.89 14.44
CA LEU A 65 27.83 -7.85 15.53
C LEU A 65 28.66 -9.08 15.15
N ASP A 66 29.03 -9.91 16.11
CA ASP A 66 29.80 -11.12 15.85
C ASP A 66 28.91 -12.18 15.22
N SER A 67 27.76 -12.45 15.85
CA SER A 67 26.90 -13.55 15.45
C SER A 67 25.43 -13.15 15.49
N ILE A 68 24.68 -13.45 14.43
CA ILE A 68 23.21 -13.40 14.43
C ILE A 68 22.65 -14.82 14.25
N ILE A 69 21.69 -15.18 15.10
CA ILE A 69 21.10 -16.51 15.12
C ILE A 69 19.58 -16.39 15.05
N LEU A 70 18.97 -16.94 14.00
CA LEU A 70 17.53 -17.03 13.83
C LEU A 70 17.09 -18.49 14.07
N LYS A 71 16.43 -18.76 15.20
CA LYS A 71 15.93 -20.09 15.59
C LYS A 71 14.43 -20.20 15.44
N ASN A 72 13.96 -21.44 15.27
CA ASN A 72 12.53 -21.79 15.29
C ASN A 72 11.67 -20.89 14.39
N GLY A 73 12.18 -20.54 13.21
CA GLY A 73 11.46 -19.69 12.26
C GLY A 73 11.37 -18.21 12.63
N ALA A 74 12.27 -17.71 13.49
CA ALA A 74 12.35 -16.28 13.85
C ALA A 74 12.40 -15.37 12.62
N ARG A 75 11.82 -14.17 12.75
CA ARG A 75 11.57 -13.26 11.64
C ARG A 75 12.16 -11.88 11.89
N ILE A 76 12.72 -11.27 10.85
CA ILE A 76 13.04 -9.85 10.81
C ILE A 76 12.05 -9.20 9.85
N ILE A 77 11.26 -8.23 10.30
CA ILE A 77 10.27 -7.52 9.50
C ILE A 77 10.77 -6.09 9.26
N THR A 78 11.08 -5.76 8.01
CA THR A 78 11.68 -4.45 7.69
C THR A 78 10.65 -3.34 7.48
N ASN A 79 9.38 -3.67 7.24
CA ASN A 79 8.33 -2.70 6.90
C ASN A 79 8.72 -1.78 5.72
N GLY A 80 9.42 -2.33 4.72
CA GLY A 80 9.92 -1.56 3.57
C GLY A 80 11.14 -0.67 3.87
N ASN A 81 11.66 -0.69 5.10
CA ASN A 81 12.82 0.09 5.49
C ASN A 81 14.14 -0.50 4.98
N LEU A 82 15.22 0.28 5.13
CA LEU A 82 16.57 -0.13 4.78
C LEU A 82 17.20 -0.85 5.99
N LEU A 83 17.72 -2.06 5.77
CA LEU A 83 18.42 -2.83 6.79
C LEU A 83 19.83 -3.17 6.29
N THR A 84 20.83 -2.84 7.08
CA THR A 84 22.21 -3.29 6.89
C THR A 84 22.66 -4.13 8.08
N ILE A 85 23.05 -5.37 7.80
CA ILE A 85 23.62 -6.31 8.78
C ILE A 85 25.07 -6.57 8.37
N ILE A 86 26.01 -6.30 9.28
CA ILE A 86 27.41 -6.71 9.15
C ILE A 86 27.71 -7.70 10.26
N VAL A 87 28.15 -8.91 9.89
CA VAL A 87 28.29 -10.01 10.85
C VAL A 87 29.45 -10.94 10.54
N ASN A 88 30.11 -11.49 11.56
CA ASN A 88 31.06 -12.59 11.34
C ASN A 88 30.30 -13.87 10.95
N LYS A 89 29.29 -14.24 11.74
CA LYS A 89 28.54 -15.50 11.58
C LYS A 89 27.03 -15.26 11.50
N PHE A 90 26.42 -15.72 10.42
CA PHE A 90 24.96 -15.71 10.24
C PHE A 90 24.43 -17.13 10.31
N LYS A 91 23.62 -17.46 11.30
CA LYS A 91 22.97 -18.78 11.42
C LYS A 91 21.45 -18.66 11.30
N SER A 92 20.85 -19.47 10.44
CA SER A 92 19.40 -19.50 10.23
C SER A 92 18.84 -20.92 10.25
N GLU A 93 17.94 -21.18 11.19
CA GLU A 93 17.15 -22.42 11.30
C GLU A 93 15.74 -22.15 10.76
N ASN A 94 15.63 -21.96 9.44
CA ASN A 94 14.42 -21.52 8.73
C ASN A 94 13.96 -20.10 9.11
N GLY A 95 14.89 -19.25 9.53
CA GLY A 95 14.62 -17.83 9.77
C GLY A 95 14.16 -17.10 8.52
N LYS A 96 13.53 -15.95 8.72
CA LYS A 96 13.02 -15.13 7.61
C LYS A 96 13.39 -13.66 7.75
N ILE A 97 13.61 -13.00 6.61
CA ILE A 97 13.61 -11.55 6.49
C ILE A 97 12.46 -11.18 5.56
N LEU A 98 11.52 -10.39 6.05
CA LEU A 98 10.29 -10.05 5.35
C LEU A 98 10.17 -8.54 5.24
N SER A 99 9.80 -8.01 4.07
CA SER A 99 9.48 -6.58 3.98
C SER A 99 8.18 -6.24 4.67
N PHE A 100 7.17 -7.11 4.57
CA PHE A 100 5.89 -6.92 5.26
C PHE A 100 5.39 -8.27 5.79
N PRO A 101 4.47 -8.25 6.77
CA PRO A 101 3.65 -9.42 7.07
C PRO A 101 2.94 -9.92 5.79
N GLN A 102 2.68 -11.22 5.72
CA GLN A 102 2.12 -11.85 4.51
C GLN A 102 0.81 -11.17 4.06
N ASN A 103 0.69 -10.90 2.75
CA ASN A 103 -0.46 -10.24 2.11
C ASN A 103 -0.75 -8.81 2.59
N ALA A 104 0.25 -8.08 3.09
CA ALA A 104 0.08 -6.69 3.45
C ALA A 104 -0.48 -5.85 2.28
N LYS A 105 -1.44 -4.99 2.63
CA LYS A 105 -2.16 -4.13 1.70
C LYS A 105 -2.27 -2.73 2.29
N ALA A 106 -2.10 -1.71 1.45
CA ALA A 106 -2.33 -0.34 1.83
C ALA A 106 -3.83 -0.04 2.05
N ASP A 107 -4.10 1.10 2.69
CA ASP A 107 -5.46 1.49 3.04
C ASP A 107 -6.35 1.66 1.80
N ASN A 108 -7.59 1.19 1.89
CA ASN A 108 -8.55 1.41 0.83
C ASN A 108 -9.02 2.87 0.83
N GLY A 109 -9.49 3.34 -0.32
CA GLY A 109 -10.23 4.58 -0.44
C GLY A 109 -11.58 4.47 0.24
N ASP A 110 -12.03 5.59 0.78
CA ASP A 110 -13.35 5.75 1.38
C ASP A 110 -14.42 5.77 0.29
N ASN A 111 -15.55 5.12 0.57
CA ASN A 111 -16.73 5.31 -0.25
C ASN A 111 -17.23 6.74 -0.12
N GLY A 112 -17.84 7.28 -1.17
CA GLY A 112 -18.62 8.50 -1.03
C GLY A 112 -19.75 8.31 -0.01
N VAL A 113 -20.20 9.39 0.62
CA VAL A 113 -21.23 9.34 1.67
C VAL A 113 -22.51 10.03 1.21
N ASN A 114 -22.38 11.10 0.43
CA ASN A 114 -23.49 11.92 -0.05
C ASN A 114 -23.90 11.53 -1.47
N LEU A 115 -25.14 11.84 -1.83
CA LEU A 115 -25.67 11.54 -3.17
C LEU A 115 -24.80 12.17 -4.27
N GLY A 116 -24.41 11.37 -5.24
CA GLY A 116 -23.51 11.76 -6.33
C GLY A 116 -22.05 11.94 -5.93
N GLU A 117 -21.68 11.68 -4.67
CA GLU A 117 -20.29 11.78 -4.21
C GLU A 117 -19.44 10.63 -4.75
N SER A 118 -18.23 10.94 -5.19
CA SER A 118 -17.28 9.94 -5.69
C SER A 118 -16.58 9.24 -4.54
N GLY A 119 -16.16 7.99 -4.74
CA GLY A 119 -15.24 7.34 -3.82
C GLY A 119 -13.83 7.93 -3.93
N SER A 120 -13.05 7.88 -2.86
CA SER A 120 -11.65 8.29 -2.87
C SER A 120 -10.74 7.18 -3.40
N ALA A 121 -9.56 7.56 -3.87
CA ALA A 121 -8.58 6.60 -4.37
C ALA A 121 -8.00 5.75 -3.23
N GLY A 122 -7.63 4.50 -3.55
CA GLY A 122 -6.87 3.64 -2.65
C GLY A 122 -5.44 4.15 -2.46
N ALA A 123 -4.88 3.93 -1.27
CA ALA A 123 -3.51 4.31 -0.98
C ALA A 123 -2.52 3.46 -1.79
N PRO A 124 -1.39 4.04 -2.24
CA PRO A 124 -0.34 3.26 -2.87
C PRO A 124 0.32 2.30 -1.87
N GLY A 125 0.78 1.15 -2.36
CA GLY A 125 1.54 0.18 -1.57
C GLY A 125 3.00 0.59 -1.38
N ASP A 126 3.53 0.31 -0.20
CA ASP A 126 4.93 0.54 0.14
C ASP A 126 5.89 -0.43 -0.58
N HIS A 127 7.08 0.09 -0.89
CA HIS A 127 8.13 -0.68 -1.54
C HIS A 127 8.78 -1.68 -0.58
N GLY A 128 9.30 -2.80 -1.12
CA GLY A 128 9.98 -3.82 -0.33
C GLY A 128 11.32 -3.38 0.29
N GLY A 129 11.77 -2.14 0.10
CA GLY A 129 12.96 -1.61 0.75
C GLY A 129 14.27 -2.20 0.24
N LYS A 130 15.31 -2.17 1.09
CA LYS A 130 16.62 -2.75 0.78
C LYS A 130 17.18 -3.49 1.99
N VAL A 131 17.65 -4.71 1.77
CA VAL A 131 18.40 -5.47 2.78
C VAL A 131 19.81 -5.70 2.27
N THR A 132 20.79 -5.35 3.10
CA THR A 132 22.21 -5.61 2.86
C THR A 132 22.72 -6.54 3.96
N VAL A 133 23.22 -7.72 3.59
CA VAL A 133 23.85 -8.66 4.50
C VAL A 133 25.31 -8.80 4.11
N ILE A 134 26.21 -8.44 5.01
CA ILE A 134 27.65 -8.60 4.86
C ILE A 134 28.09 -9.66 5.87
N CYS A 135 28.44 -10.85 5.39
CA CYS A 135 28.85 -11.98 6.21
C CYS A 135 30.32 -12.31 5.97
N ILE A 136 31.13 -12.30 7.02
CA ILE A 136 32.59 -12.33 6.88
C ILE A 136 33.14 -13.75 6.93
N GLN A 137 32.69 -14.55 7.89
CA GLN A 137 33.29 -15.85 8.18
C GLN A 137 32.38 -16.97 7.73
N GLU A 138 31.13 -16.99 8.22
CA GLU A 138 30.30 -18.18 8.11
C GLU A 138 28.81 -17.86 7.95
N PHE A 139 28.18 -18.45 6.93
CA PHE A 139 26.74 -18.42 6.75
C PHE A 139 26.20 -19.85 6.83
N LEU A 140 25.39 -20.14 7.84
CA LEU A 140 24.88 -21.47 8.14
C LEU A 140 23.36 -21.57 8.07
N GLY A 141 22.89 -22.66 7.49
CA GLY A 141 21.48 -23.03 7.44
C GLY A 141 20.73 -22.40 6.27
N VAL A 142 19.41 -22.27 6.42
CA VAL A 142 18.50 -21.82 5.34
C VAL A 142 17.80 -20.55 5.78
N LEU A 143 17.96 -19.48 5.00
CA LEU A 143 17.30 -18.19 5.21
C LEU A 143 16.27 -17.93 4.09
N THR A 144 15.04 -17.59 4.45
CA THR A 144 14.07 -17.09 3.47
C THR A 144 14.03 -15.58 3.50
N ILE A 145 14.21 -14.93 2.36
CA ILE A 145 14.16 -13.48 2.23
C ILE A 145 13.02 -13.15 1.26
N ASP A 146 11.96 -12.52 1.76
CA ASP A 146 10.86 -12.04 0.95
C ASP A 146 10.77 -10.52 1.07
N LEU A 147 11.30 -9.84 0.05
CA LEU A 147 11.24 -8.40 -0.08
C LEU A 147 10.13 -7.96 -1.03
N SER A 148 9.02 -8.70 -1.13
CA SER A 148 7.92 -8.28 -1.99
C SER A 148 7.34 -6.93 -1.57
N GLY A 149 6.90 -6.15 -2.56
CA GLY A 149 6.21 -4.89 -2.31
C GLY A 149 4.80 -5.11 -1.75
N GLN A 150 4.29 -4.13 -1.01
CA GLN A 150 2.94 -4.16 -0.46
C GLN A 150 1.91 -3.99 -1.59
N ASN A 151 0.75 -4.62 -1.45
CA ASN A 151 -0.35 -4.41 -2.39
C ASN A 151 -0.95 -3.00 -2.23
N GLY A 152 -1.40 -2.39 -3.33
CA GLY A 152 -2.13 -1.14 -3.29
C GLY A 152 -3.54 -1.30 -2.69
N GLY A 153 -4.05 -0.24 -2.07
CA GLY A 153 -5.41 -0.17 -1.55
C GLY A 153 -6.46 -0.17 -2.64
N ASN A 154 -7.65 -0.72 -2.40
CA ASN A 154 -8.74 -0.59 -3.37
C ASN A 154 -9.27 0.84 -3.38
N GLY A 155 -9.81 1.29 -4.50
CA GLY A 155 -10.58 2.54 -4.54
C GLY A 155 -11.96 2.40 -3.88
N GLY A 156 -12.46 3.50 -3.35
CA GLY A 156 -13.80 3.57 -2.76
C GLY A 156 -14.89 3.63 -3.82
N ASN A 157 -16.10 3.20 -3.48
CA ASN A 157 -17.24 3.27 -4.39
C ASN A 157 -17.86 4.67 -4.44
N GLY A 158 -18.36 5.07 -5.61
CA GLY A 158 -19.20 6.25 -5.78
C GLY A 158 -20.64 6.00 -5.32
N VAL A 159 -21.35 7.07 -4.98
CA VAL A 159 -22.74 7.02 -4.48
C VAL A 159 -23.71 7.34 -5.60
N VAL A 160 -24.90 6.74 -5.53
CA VAL A 160 -26.02 7.05 -6.42
C VAL A 160 -26.35 8.55 -6.42
N GLY A 161 -26.71 9.09 -7.58
CA GLY A 161 -27.16 10.48 -7.71
C GLY A 161 -28.53 10.72 -7.07
N ALA A 162 -28.81 11.97 -6.71
CA ALA A 162 -30.13 12.39 -6.21
C ALA A 162 -31.21 12.35 -7.29
N GLU A 163 -32.46 12.10 -6.87
CA GLU A 163 -33.62 12.21 -7.77
C GLU A 163 -33.78 13.66 -8.27
N GLY A 164 -34.22 13.80 -9.52
CA GLY A 164 -34.57 15.10 -10.09
C GLY A 164 -35.79 15.73 -9.42
N ALA A 165 -35.88 17.06 -9.45
CA ALA A 165 -37.05 17.76 -8.97
C ALA A 165 -38.31 17.41 -9.78
N ARG A 166 -39.46 17.36 -9.12
CA ARG A 166 -40.75 17.20 -9.80
C ARG A 166 -41.03 18.39 -10.72
N GLY A 167 -41.65 18.13 -11.87
CA GLY A 167 -42.10 19.19 -12.77
C GLY A 167 -43.23 20.04 -12.18
N ASP A 168 -43.34 21.28 -12.65
CA ASP A 168 -44.41 22.18 -12.27
C ASP A 168 -45.78 21.73 -12.78
N ARG A 169 -46.82 22.14 -12.04
CA ARG A 169 -48.19 21.90 -12.43
C ARG A 169 -48.59 22.69 -13.67
N GLY A 170 -49.36 22.07 -14.56
CA GLY A 170 -49.93 22.74 -15.73
C GLY A 170 -51.01 23.76 -15.34
N PRO A 171 -51.23 24.82 -16.12
CA PRO A 171 -52.24 25.83 -15.83
C PRO A 171 -53.66 25.24 -15.90
N ASP A 172 -54.56 25.71 -15.04
CA ASP A 172 -55.96 25.27 -15.04
C ASP A 172 -56.70 25.68 -16.33
N ALA A 173 -57.78 24.95 -16.59
CA ALA A 173 -58.73 25.27 -17.64
C ALA A 173 -59.43 26.61 -17.37
N ARG A 174 -59.89 27.25 -18.44
CA ARG A 174 -60.66 28.49 -18.39
C ARG A 174 -61.92 28.35 -19.23
N ASP A 175 -63.06 28.63 -18.60
CA ASP A 175 -64.37 28.66 -19.25
C ASP A 175 -64.68 30.07 -19.78
N GLY A 176 -65.26 30.13 -20.97
CA GLY A 176 -66.08 31.26 -21.42
C GLY A 176 -67.52 31.09 -20.93
N TYR A 177 -68.41 32.04 -21.29
CA TYR A 177 -69.78 32.07 -20.76
C TYR A 177 -70.59 30.77 -21.00
N LEU A 178 -70.43 30.12 -22.17
CA LEU A 178 -71.11 28.86 -22.54
C LEU A 178 -70.21 27.90 -23.36
N TYR A 179 -68.89 28.10 -23.34
CA TYR A 179 -67.95 27.28 -24.12
C TYR A 179 -66.60 27.16 -23.41
N CYS A 180 -65.82 26.15 -23.80
CA CYS A 180 -64.45 26.01 -23.31
C CYS A 180 -63.53 27.03 -23.99
N GLU A 181 -62.90 27.93 -23.23
CA GLU A 181 -61.91 28.86 -23.78
C GLU A 181 -60.54 28.19 -23.89
N ARG A 182 -60.13 27.44 -22.86
CA ARG A 182 -58.89 26.65 -22.88
C ARG A 182 -58.97 25.48 -21.89
N GLY A 183 -58.56 24.29 -22.32
CA GLY A 183 -58.37 23.14 -21.44
C GLY A 183 -57.23 23.32 -20.43
N GLY A 184 -57.18 22.41 -19.45
CA GLY A 184 -56.05 22.34 -18.52
C GLY A 184 -54.76 22.03 -19.27
N GLY A 185 -53.68 22.74 -18.97
CA GLY A 185 -52.37 22.52 -19.57
C GLY A 185 -51.71 21.24 -19.06
N LYS A 186 -50.85 20.63 -19.88
CA LYS A 186 -49.99 19.52 -19.44
C LYS A 186 -49.06 20.02 -18.32
N GLY A 187 -48.80 19.19 -17.31
CA GLY A 187 -47.74 19.46 -16.35
C GLY A 187 -46.37 19.52 -17.02
N ALA A 188 -45.44 20.28 -16.45
CA ALA A 188 -44.07 20.32 -16.94
C ALA A 188 -43.38 18.97 -16.73
N GLN A 189 -42.38 18.68 -17.56
CA GLN A 189 -41.52 17.52 -17.36
C GLN A 189 -40.78 17.64 -16.01
N GLY A 190 -40.54 16.51 -15.35
CA GLY A 190 -39.62 16.51 -14.20
C GLY A 190 -38.18 16.80 -14.62
N ALA A 191 -37.37 17.29 -13.68
CA ALA A 191 -35.96 17.55 -13.92
C ALA A 191 -35.16 16.25 -14.05
N THR A 192 -34.02 16.31 -14.72
CA THR A 192 -33.06 15.20 -14.80
C THR A 192 -32.56 14.84 -13.40
N GLY A 193 -32.36 13.54 -13.15
CA GLY A 193 -31.67 13.09 -11.94
C GLY A 193 -30.22 13.56 -11.90
N MET A 194 -29.67 13.75 -10.70
CA MET A 194 -28.26 14.11 -10.55
C MET A 194 -27.36 12.95 -10.99
N PRO A 195 -26.13 13.22 -11.47
CA PRO A 195 -25.17 12.17 -11.78
C PRO A 195 -24.82 11.36 -10.54
N GLY A 196 -24.49 10.08 -10.74
CA GLY A 196 -23.84 9.28 -9.72
C GLY A 196 -22.35 9.65 -9.59
N GLY A 197 -21.78 9.39 -8.42
CA GLY A 197 -20.37 9.61 -8.17
C GLY A 197 -19.50 8.59 -8.89
N ASN A 198 -18.25 8.96 -9.17
CA ASN A 198 -17.29 8.03 -9.75
C ASN A 198 -16.77 7.06 -8.67
N GLY A 199 -16.35 5.87 -9.09
CA GLY A 199 -15.50 5.04 -8.25
C GLY A 199 -14.11 5.65 -8.14
N GLY A 200 -13.48 5.54 -6.97
CA GLY A 200 -12.09 5.93 -6.78
C GLY A 200 -11.14 4.94 -7.47
N ASP A 201 -9.98 5.41 -7.89
CA ASP A 201 -8.95 4.54 -8.49
C ASP A 201 -8.33 3.61 -7.44
N GLY A 202 -7.90 2.42 -7.85
CA GLY A 202 -7.08 1.55 -7.02
C GLY A 202 -5.67 2.09 -6.87
N GLY A 203 -5.10 1.95 -5.68
CA GLY A 203 -3.71 2.34 -5.41
C GLY A 203 -2.72 1.47 -6.18
N VAL A 204 -1.61 2.06 -6.61
CA VAL A 204 -0.50 1.32 -7.25
C VAL A 204 0.15 0.38 -6.24
N GLY A 205 0.52 -0.83 -6.63
CA GLY A 205 1.27 -1.76 -5.78
C GLY A 205 2.74 -1.33 -5.62
N GLY A 206 3.32 -1.56 -4.45
CA GLY A 206 4.71 -1.23 -4.19
C GLY A 206 5.68 -2.08 -5.00
N ALA A 207 6.82 -1.52 -5.41
CA ALA A 207 7.89 -2.30 -6.03
C ALA A 207 8.51 -3.30 -5.04
N GLY A 208 8.99 -4.43 -5.56
CA GLY A 208 9.82 -5.36 -4.80
C GLY A 208 11.14 -4.70 -4.37
N GLY A 209 11.67 -5.13 -3.24
CA GLY A 209 12.90 -4.63 -2.64
C GLY A 209 14.17 -5.19 -3.25
N PHE A 210 15.29 -4.61 -2.82
CA PHE A 210 16.62 -5.01 -3.28
C PHE A 210 17.38 -5.76 -2.20
N LEU A 211 17.91 -6.94 -2.54
CA LEU A 211 18.78 -7.71 -1.65
C LEU A 211 20.23 -7.59 -2.11
N GLU A 212 21.13 -7.25 -1.21
CA GLU A 212 22.57 -7.28 -1.44
C GLU A 212 23.23 -8.21 -0.42
N VAL A 213 23.81 -9.32 -0.88
CA VAL A 213 24.56 -10.24 -0.01
C VAL A 213 26.03 -10.20 -0.41
N LEU A 214 26.88 -9.83 0.54
CA LEU A 214 28.32 -9.78 0.37
C LEU A 214 28.97 -10.79 1.30
N THR A 215 29.77 -11.71 0.77
CA THR A 215 30.58 -12.62 1.57
C THR A 215 32.06 -12.46 1.37
N ILE A 216 32.83 -12.87 2.37
CA ILE A 216 34.27 -12.70 2.40
C ILE A 216 34.96 -14.07 2.41
N GLY A 217 36.03 -14.21 1.63
CA GLY A 217 36.84 -15.43 1.54
C GLY A 217 36.68 -16.17 0.20
N ASP A 218 37.43 -17.24 -0.01
CA ASP A 218 37.56 -17.88 -1.34
C ASP A 218 36.37 -18.76 -1.76
N GLN A 219 35.40 -19.00 -0.86
CA GLN A 219 34.22 -19.82 -1.16
C GLN A 219 32.98 -18.94 -1.32
N PRO A 220 32.32 -18.94 -2.50
CA PRO A 220 31.06 -18.23 -2.68
C PRO A 220 29.95 -18.86 -1.83
N LEU A 221 28.92 -18.07 -1.46
CA LEU A 221 27.69 -18.61 -0.87
C LEU A 221 27.06 -19.62 -1.83
N ASP A 222 26.67 -20.76 -1.30
CA ASP A 222 25.86 -21.72 -2.04
C ASP A 222 24.42 -21.18 -2.12
N GLN A 223 23.79 -21.24 -3.30
CA GLN A 223 22.40 -20.83 -3.50
C GLN A 223 21.43 -21.65 -2.64
N VAL A 224 21.83 -22.82 -2.15
CA VAL A 224 21.02 -23.64 -1.21
C VAL A 224 20.84 -22.96 0.16
N GLN A 225 21.67 -21.97 0.50
CA GLN A 225 21.67 -21.34 1.83
C GLN A 225 20.62 -20.24 1.98
N TYR A 226 20.02 -19.76 0.88
CA TYR A 226 18.94 -18.78 0.96
C TYR A 226 17.94 -18.89 -0.20
N SER A 227 16.68 -18.54 0.09
CA SER A 227 15.62 -18.34 -0.91
C SER A 227 15.30 -16.85 -0.98
N PHE A 228 15.17 -16.30 -2.18
CA PHE A 228 14.85 -14.88 -2.38
C PHE A 228 13.58 -14.70 -3.21
N ILE A 229 12.67 -13.88 -2.70
CA ILE A 229 11.45 -13.44 -3.36
C ILE A 229 11.44 -11.91 -3.29
N SER A 230 11.13 -11.25 -4.40
CA SER A 230 10.98 -9.80 -4.43
C SER A 230 10.00 -9.40 -5.52
N SER A 231 8.77 -9.90 -5.38
CA SER A 231 7.73 -9.59 -6.34
C SER A 231 7.18 -8.19 -6.11
N GLY A 232 6.86 -7.47 -7.18
CA GLY A 232 6.08 -6.25 -7.06
C GLY A 232 4.67 -6.55 -6.57
N GLY A 233 4.18 -5.73 -5.63
CA GLY A 233 2.84 -5.83 -5.07
C GLY A 233 1.78 -5.64 -6.15
N ALA A 234 0.63 -6.29 -5.99
CA ALA A 234 -0.51 -6.08 -6.87
C ALA A 234 -1.08 -4.67 -6.69
N GLY A 235 -1.53 -4.06 -7.79
CA GLY A 235 -2.32 -2.84 -7.70
C GLY A 235 -3.72 -3.12 -7.16
N GLY A 236 -4.28 -2.15 -6.46
CA GLY A 236 -5.63 -2.20 -5.93
C GLY A 236 -6.68 -2.21 -7.03
N ILE A 237 -7.85 -2.76 -6.71
CA ILE A 237 -9.00 -2.76 -7.62
C ILE A 237 -9.66 -1.37 -7.54
N GLY A 238 -10.05 -0.81 -8.68
CA GLY A 238 -10.83 0.42 -8.73
C GLY A 238 -12.24 0.25 -8.13
N GLY A 239 -12.77 1.33 -7.57
CA GLY A 239 -14.11 1.35 -6.98
C GLY A 239 -15.22 1.29 -8.02
N ASN A 240 -16.39 0.81 -7.60
CA ASN A 240 -17.57 0.80 -8.45
C ASN A 240 -18.14 2.22 -8.58
N PRO A 241 -18.73 2.58 -9.73
CA PRO A 241 -19.42 3.84 -9.89
C PRO A 241 -20.77 3.85 -9.17
N GLY A 242 -21.20 5.04 -8.78
CA GLY A 242 -22.57 5.31 -8.38
C GLY A 242 -23.50 5.38 -9.60
N ALA A 243 -24.69 4.79 -9.49
CA ALA A 243 -25.72 4.93 -10.51
C ALA A 243 -26.20 6.39 -10.61
N GLY A 244 -26.69 6.79 -11.79
CA GLY A 244 -27.38 8.08 -11.91
C GLY A 244 -28.67 8.11 -11.09
N GLY A 245 -29.01 9.27 -10.54
CA GLY A 245 -30.26 9.48 -9.83
C GLY A 245 -31.46 9.32 -10.75
N ALA A 246 -32.59 8.87 -10.23
CA ALA A 246 -33.80 8.79 -11.02
C ALA A 246 -34.23 10.18 -11.51
N GLY A 247 -34.84 10.26 -12.69
CA GLY A 247 -35.42 11.52 -13.14
C GLY A 247 -36.64 11.89 -12.31
N GLY A 248 -36.83 13.18 -12.08
CA GLY A 248 -37.94 13.69 -11.29
C GLY A 248 -39.29 13.36 -11.92
N ASN A 249 -40.29 13.15 -11.08
CA ASN A 249 -41.64 12.90 -11.57
C ASN A 249 -42.18 14.07 -12.39
N GLY A 250 -43.03 13.78 -13.38
CA GLY A 250 -43.73 14.84 -14.11
C GLY A 250 -44.65 15.67 -13.21
N GLY A 251 -44.83 16.93 -13.57
CA GLY A 251 -45.77 17.82 -12.91
C GLY A 251 -47.22 17.37 -13.14
N PRO A 252 -48.13 17.61 -12.19
CA PRO A 252 -49.54 17.28 -12.41
C PRO A 252 -50.13 18.15 -13.53
N GLY A 253 -51.14 17.64 -14.24
CA GLY A 253 -51.89 18.45 -15.19
C GLY A 253 -52.71 19.56 -14.51
N GLY A 254 -53.06 20.59 -15.28
CA GLY A 254 -54.05 21.58 -14.89
C GLY A 254 -55.43 20.94 -14.68
N HIS A 255 -56.22 21.45 -13.76
CA HIS A 255 -57.58 20.97 -13.55
C HIS A 255 -58.46 21.33 -14.74
N GLY A 256 -59.46 20.50 -14.99
CA GLY A 256 -60.55 20.84 -15.91
C GLY A 256 -61.52 21.84 -15.29
N SER A 257 -62.53 22.21 -16.06
CA SER A 257 -63.61 23.12 -15.67
C SER A 257 -64.96 22.55 -16.12
N LYS A 258 -66.03 23.36 -16.13
CA LYS A 258 -67.37 22.87 -16.49
C LYS A 258 -67.47 22.51 -17.97
N PHE A 259 -66.81 23.29 -18.83
CA PHE A 259 -66.84 23.08 -20.27
C PHE A 259 -65.54 22.51 -20.84
N CYS A 260 -64.45 22.48 -20.07
CA CYS A 260 -63.14 21.99 -20.51
C CYS A 260 -62.63 20.78 -19.74
N GLY A 261 -61.93 19.88 -20.43
CA GLY A 261 -61.16 18.80 -19.80
C GLY A 261 -59.90 19.28 -19.06
N GLY A 262 -59.40 18.44 -18.16
CA GLY A 262 -58.13 18.65 -17.46
C GLY A 262 -56.91 18.32 -18.32
N GLY A 263 -55.75 18.79 -17.86
CA GLY A 263 -54.46 18.52 -18.47
C GLY A 263 -53.89 17.15 -18.07
N LYS A 264 -53.00 16.62 -18.91
CA LYS A 264 -52.23 15.40 -18.60
C LYS A 264 -51.07 15.70 -17.66
N THR A 265 -50.60 14.70 -16.91
CA THR A 265 -49.34 14.78 -16.18
C THR A 265 -48.18 15.03 -17.16
N GLY A 266 -47.17 15.77 -16.70
CA GLY A 266 -45.88 15.88 -17.34
C GLY A 266 -45.17 14.54 -17.47
N ASP A 267 -44.18 14.46 -18.36
CA ASP A 267 -43.35 13.25 -18.48
C ASP A 267 -42.33 13.22 -17.33
N GLN A 268 -41.84 12.03 -16.98
CA GLN A 268 -40.73 11.90 -16.04
C GLN A 268 -39.48 12.56 -16.65
N GLY A 269 -38.65 13.17 -15.81
CA GLY A 269 -37.32 13.59 -16.18
C GLY A 269 -36.46 12.40 -16.59
N PRO A 270 -35.37 12.61 -17.34
CA PRO A 270 -34.42 11.55 -17.63
C PRO A 270 -33.61 11.16 -16.38
N ILE A 271 -33.14 9.91 -16.34
CA ILE A 271 -32.21 9.44 -15.30
C ILE A 271 -30.87 10.18 -15.47
N GLY A 272 -30.21 10.48 -14.35
CA GLY A 272 -28.85 11.02 -14.35
C GLY A 272 -27.83 10.06 -14.97
N THR A 273 -26.64 10.56 -15.28
CA THR A 273 -25.56 9.71 -15.78
C THR A 273 -24.99 8.84 -14.66
N THR A 274 -24.68 7.57 -14.96
CA THR A 274 -23.88 6.73 -14.06
C THR A 274 -22.44 7.25 -14.03
N GLY A 275 -21.81 7.21 -12.86
CA GLY A 275 -20.41 7.61 -12.70
C GLY A 275 -19.44 6.70 -13.47
N ALA A 276 -18.18 7.10 -13.56
CA ALA A 276 -17.11 6.29 -14.12
C ALA A 276 -16.62 5.24 -13.11
N VAL A 277 -16.30 4.04 -13.61
CA VAL A 277 -15.60 3.00 -12.83
C VAL A 277 -14.19 3.50 -12.51
N GLY A 278 -13.73 3.27 -11.28
CA GLY A 278 -12.35 3.56 -10.91
C GLY A 278 -11.37 2.67 -11.68
N SER A 279 -10.22 3.21 -12.06
CA SER A 279 -9.17 2.44 -12.73
C SER A 279 -8.50 1.46 -11.76
N GLN A 280 -8.02 0.34 -12.29
CA GLN A 280 -7.19 -0.59 -11.51
C GLN A 280 -5.79 0.00 -11.33
N GLY A 281 -5.27 -0.09 -10.11
CA GLY A 281 -3.89 0.28 -9.82
C GLY A 281 -2.90 -0.61 -10.58
N LEU A 282 -1.76 -0.03 -10.96
CA LEU A 282 -0.69 -0.79 -11.60
C LEU A 282 -0.01 -1.72 -10.59
N ARG A 283 0.46 -2.87 -11.07
CA ARG A 283 1.37 -3.73 -10.29
C ARG A 283 2.72 -3.03 -10.14
N GLY A 284 3.33 -3.15 -8.95
CA GLY A 284 4.69 -2.71 -8.73
C GLY A 284 5.71 -3.49 -9.58
N ALA A 285 6.88 -2.90 -9.81
CA ALA A 285 7.98 -3.61 -10.46
C ALA A 285 8.54 -4.71 -9.54
N ASP A 286 9.01 -5.81 -10.11
CA ASP A 286 9.79 -6.80 -9.36
C ASP A 286 11.13 -6.21 -8.94
N GLY A 287 11.62 -6.59 -7.77
CA GLY A 287 12.94 -6.21 -7.29
C GLY A 287 14.03 -7.14 -7.81
N ALA A 288 15.22 -6.99 -7.25
CA ALA A 288 16.39 -7.74 -7.68
C ALA A 288 17.29 -8.10 -6.50
N ASN A 289 18.16 -9.08 -6.69
CA ASN A 289 19.23 -9.36 -5.77
C ASN A 289 20.60 -9.23 -6.44
N LEU A 290 21.60 -8.98 -5.60
CA LEU A 290 23.00 -9.01 -5.96
C LEU A 290 23.76 -9.80 -4.91
N VAL A 291 24.40 -10.88 -5.34
CA VAL A 291 25.29 -11.67 -4.47
C VAL A 291 26.71 -11.55 -5.00
N LYS A 292 27.64 -11.14 -4.13
CA LYS A 292 29.05 -11.02 -4.45
C LYS A 292 29.91 -11.67 -3.38
N ASN A 293 30.95 -12.34 -3.82
CA ASN A 293 32.05 -12.75 -2.96
C ASN A 293 33.21 -11.75 -3.16
N LEU A 294 33.75 -11.20 -2.07
CA LEU A 294 34.73 -10.11 -2.07
C LEU A 294 35.88 -10.42 -1.11
N LYS A 295 37.01 -9.74 -1.29
CA LYS A 295 38.10 -9.73 -0.30
C LYS A 295 37.76 -8.81 0.87
N LEU A 296 38.25 -9.14 2.08
CA LEU A 296 37.98 -8.39 3.30
C LEU A 296 38.29 -6.90 3.16
N ALA A 297 39.47 -6.58 2.65
CA ALA A 297 39.89 -5.20 2.37
C ALA A 297 38.89 -4.41 1.49
N ALA A 298 38.24 -5.06 0.51
CA ALA A 298 37.23 -4.40 -0.33
C ALA A 298 35.93 -4.14 0.43
N VAL A 299 35.55 -5.04 1.34
CA VAL A 299 34.37 -4.87 2.19
C VAL A 299 34.59 -3.79 3.25
N ILE A 300 35.79 -3.67 3.82
CA ILE A 300 36.10 -2.58 4.77
C ILE A 300 35.97 -1.23 4.08
N GLN A 301 36.38 -1.11 2.81
CA GLN A 301 36.15 0.11 2.05
C GLN A 301 34.65 0.36 1.74
N LEU A 302 33.87 -0.69 1.45
CA LEU A 302 32.46 -0.59 1.07
C LEU A 302 31.47 -0.45 2.24
N GLY A 303 31.63 -1.23 3.30
CA GLY A 303 30.77 -1.24 4.50
C GLY A 303 30.86 0.05 5.30
N VAL A 304 31.96 0.76 5.11
CA VAL A 304 32.24 2.05 5.71
C VAL A 304 31.72 3.21 4.85
N ALA A 305 31.76 3.09 3.51
CA ALA A 305 31.18 4.09 2.62
C ALA A 305 29.64 4.14 2.70
N LYS A 306 28.99 3.00 2.97
CA LYS A 306 27.52 2.90 3.05
C LYS A 306 26.93 3.29 4.42
N SER A 307 27.71 3.33 5.50
CA SER A 307 27.27 3.85 6.79
C SER A 307 27.31 5.38 6.88
N GLY A 308 28.07 6.05 6.01
CA GLY A 308 28.24 7.51 6.00
C GLY A 308 27.42 8.29 4.95
N SER A 309 26.67 7.61 4.08
CA SER A 309 26.02 8.25 2.93
C SER A 309 24.52 7.92 2.84
N PHE A 310 23.74 8.34 3.83
CA PHE A 310 22.28 8.49 3.76
C PHE A 310 21.78 9.54 4.79
N ILE A 311 22.46 10.68 4.86
CA ILE A 311 21.87 11.93 5.38
C ILE A 311 21.86 12.92 4.21
N SER A 312 20.80 12.86 3.40
CA SER A 312 20.28 13.96 2.57
C SER A 312 18.89 13.58 2.09
#